data_AF-A0A3N5W316-F1
#
_entry.id   AF-A0A3N5W316-F1
#
_cell.length_a   1.000
_cell.length_b   1.000
_cell.length_c   1.000
_cell.angle_alpha   90.00
_cell.angle_beta   90.00
_cell.angle_gamma   90.00
#
_symmetry.space_group_name_H-M   'P 1'
#
loop_
_entity.id
_entity.type
_entity.pdbx_description
1 polymer ?
#
loop_
_entity_poly.entity_id
_entity_poly.type
_entity_poly.pdbx_seq_one_letter_code
_entity_poly.pdbx_strand_id
1 'polypeptide(L)'
;MPDPTEMVLTGAFAAAVVVFCVAVVLRAWSGGKPPTKQPDAAEFGGSEASPYEPPPLPPELPELPVGRVPVWFYRPVDLLGVVLVFGLFAGLILTSLRAAQTQKPELTPDALLVNIGFQFLMAGLVALLVTRRVGLIQWLGLRWPAWPWMVLIAPGTVLLMWLVFSGLQFSGYVEWMQSLGVETVQDTVRLLQESEDPLVLGLMAFAAVIAAPLCEEIVFRGYLYPVMKKFGGMTVAAGCSALIFAAAHGNLTALLPLFIFGIVLVFLYEKTGSLWAPIATHFCFNGATVIAQMAVRYYEIPIELPQ
;
A
#
# COMPACT_ATOMS: atom_id res chain seq x y z
N MET A 1 27.62 5.56 -14.06
CA MET A 1 27.57 4.31 -13.27
C MET A 1 26.44 3.47 -13.84
N PRO A 2 26.43 2.13 -13.71
CA PRO A 2 25.23 1.35 -14.05
C PRO A 2 24.07 1.77 -13.14
N ASP A 3 22.85 1.76 -13.67
CA ASP A 3 21.62 2.08 -12.91
C ASP A 3 21.51 1.19 -11.66
N PRO A 4 21.48 1.78 -10.44
CA PRO A 4 21.42 1.02 -9.19
C PRO A 4 20.02 0.48 -8.86
N THR A 5 18.98 0.76 -9.66
CA THR A 5 17.57 0.48 -9.37
C THR A 5 17.33 -0.98 -8.95
N GLU A 6 17.73 -1.96 -9.76
CA GLU A 6 17.50 -3.38 -9.45
C GLU A 6 18.13 -3.80 -8.11
N MET A 7 19.37 -3.37 -7.87
CA MET A 7 20.11 -3.68 -6.64
C MET A 7 19.45 -3.07 -5.41
N VAL A 8 19.06 -1.80 -5.49
CA VAL A 8 18.46 -1.08 -4.35
C VAL A 8 17.07 -1.61 -4.03
N LEU A 9 16.23 -1.85 -5.04
CA LEU A 9 14.87 -2.37 -4.83
C LEU A 9 14.89 -3.80 -4.26
N THR A 10 15.77 -4.66 -4.78
CA THR A 10 15.96 -6.02 -4.25
C THR A 10 16.49 -5.97 -2.82
N GLY A 11 17.45 -5.08 -2.55
CA GLY A 11 17.98 -4.83 -1.21
C GLY A 11 16.91 -4.34 -0.22
N ALA A 12 16.03 -3.43 -0.64
CA ALA A 12 14.92 -2.93 0.16
C ALA A 12 13.93 -4.04 0.53
N PHE A 13 13.59 -4.91 -0.42
CA PHE A 13 12.73 -6.07 -0.17
C PHE A 13 13.39 -7.05 0.82
N ALA A 14 14.66 -7.39 0.60
CA ALA A 14 15.41 -8.27 1.48
C ALA A 14 15.53 -7.69 2.90
N ALA A 15 15.81 -6.39 3.03
CA ALA A 15 15.88 -5.69 4.30
C ALA A 15 14.55 -5.74 5.06
N ALA A 16 13.42 -5.49 4.40
CA ALA A 16 12.09 -5.58 5.01
C ALA A 16 11.81 -7.00 5.55
N VAL A 17 12.15 -8.04 4.78
CA VAL A 17 11.97 -9.43 5.21
C VAL A 17 12.88 -9.77 6.40
N VAL A 18 14.16 -9.41 6.34
CA VAL A 18 15.12 -9.69 7.42
C VAL A 18 14.71 -8.98 8.71
N VAL A 19 14.38 -7.69 8.65
CA VAL A 19 13.92 -6.91 9.81
C VAL A 19 12.67 -7.53 10.42
N PHE A 20 11.70 -7.94 9.58
CA PHE A 20 10.51 -8.63 10.05
C PHE A 20 10.83 -9.96 10.74
N CYS A 21 11.66 -10.81 10.13
CA CYS A 21 12.07 -12.09 10.72
C CYS A 21 12.75 -11.91 12.08
N VAL A 22 13.68 -10.95 12.20
CA VAL A 22 14.34 -10.62 13.46
C VAL A 22 13.32 -10.17 14.50
N ALA A 23 12.37 -9.30 14.14
CA ALA A 23 11.33 -8.84 15.06
C ALA A 23 10.43 -9.99 15.57
N VAL A 24 10.09 -10.95 14.69
CA VAL A 24 9.32 -12.14 15.09
C VAL A 24 10.09 -12.98 16.10
N VAL A 25 11.40 -13.22 15.86
CA VAL A 25 12.26 -13.99 16.78
C VAL A 25 12.40 -13.27 18.11
N LEU A 26 12.71 -11.97 18.11
CA LEU A 26 12.85 -11.18 19.33
C LEU A 26 11.57 -11.16 20.16
N ARG A 27 10.40 -11.01 19.52
CA ARG A 27 9.11 -11.03 20.20
C ARG A 27 8.77 -12.41 20.78
N ALA A 28 9.12 -13.48 20.08
CA ALA A 28 8.97 -14.83 20.59
C ALA A 28 9.86 -15.07 21.81
N TRP A 29 11.11 -14.60 21.79
CA TRP A 29 12.04 -14.68 22.91
C TRP A 29 11.61 -13.83 24.11
N SER A 30 11.02 -12.66 23.89
CA SER A 30 10.51 -11.80 24.95
C SER A 30 9.20 -12.32 25.58
N GLY A 31 8.75 -13.53 25.23
CA GLY A 31 7.49 -14.12 25.71
C GLY A 31 6.22 -13.46 25.14
N GLY A 32 6.35 -12.59 24.13
CA GLY A 32 5.25 -11.87 23.52
C GLY A 32 4.37 -12.80 22.69
N LYS A 33 3.19 -13.15 23.19
CA LYS A 33 2.22 -13.96 22.43
C LYS A 33 1.43 -13.06 21.47
N PRO A 34 1.18 -13.50 20.22
CA PRO A 34 0.33 -12.77 19.30
C PRO A 34 -1.13 -12.75 19.80
N PRO A 35 -1.92 -11.73 19.47
CA PRO A 35 -3.34 -11.68 19.85
C PRO A 35 -4.11 -12.86 19.24
N THR A 36 -4.84 -13.60 20.08
CA THR A 36 -5.61 -14.80 19.68
C THR A 36 -7.11 -14.67 19.89
N LYS A 37 -7.54 -13.77 20.76
CA LYS A 37 -8.96 -13.52 21.02
C LYS A 37 -9.47 -12.40 20.13
N GLN A 38 -10.71 -12.54 19.67
CA GLN A 38 -11.46 -11.41 19.12
C GLN A 38 -11.52 -10.32 20.21
N PRO A 39 -11.26 -9.04 19.87
CA PRO A 39 -11.53 -7.94 20.79
C PRO A 39 -12.98 -8.05 21.26
N ASP A 40 -13.23 -7.90 22.56
CA ASP A 40 -14.59 -7.80 23.07
C ASP A 40 -15.30 -6.70 22.29
N ALA A 41 -16.59 -6.90 22.01
CA ALA A 41 -17.40 -5.96 21.24
C ALA A 41 -17.64 -4.68 22.04
N ALA A 42 -16.59 -3.89 22.29
CA ALA A 42 -16.67 -2.58 22.87
C ALA A 42 -17.29 -1.64 21.83
N GLU A 43 -18.59 -1.41 22.03
CA GLU A 43 -19.32 -0.19 21.70
C GLU A 43 -19.20 0.33 20.27
N PHE A 44 -19.79 -0.39 19.32
CA PHE A 44 -20.43 0.26 18.18
C PHE A 44 -21.88 0.62 18.54
N GLY A 45 -22.03 1.70 19.33
CA GLY A 45 -23.21 2.56 19.47
C GLY A 45 -24.60 1.95 19.74
N GLY A 46 -25.12 2.20 20.96
CA GLY A 46 -26.54 2.46 21.19
C GLY A 46 -27.16 1.83 22.45
N SER A 47 -27.34 2.61 23.53
CA SER A 47 -28.49 2.53 24.47
C SER A 47 -28.40 3.65 25.53
N GLU A 48 -29.55 4.19 25.92
CA GLU A 48 -29.76 5.34 26.82
C GLU A 48 -29.35 5.10 28.30
N ALA A 49 -29.35 6.22 29.07
CA ALA A 49 -28.73 6.56 30.36
C ALA A 49 -28.83 5.60 31.58
N SER A 50 -27.80 5.66 32.45
CA SER A 50 -27.87 5.30 33.87
C SER A 50 -27.33 6.45 34.76
N PRO A 51 -28.05 6.91 35.79
CA PRO A 51 -27.65 8.01 36.68
C PRO A 51 -26.73 7.58 37.84
N TYR A 52 -26.05 6.44 37.73
CA TYR A 52 -25.18 5.94 38.79
C TYR A 52 -23.71 6.09 38.39
N GLU A 53 -23.00 7.02 39.01
CA GLU A 53 -21.56 7.23 38.79
C GLU A 53 -20.76 6.27 39.71
N PRO A 54 -19.95 5.34 39.17
CA PRO A 54 -19.06 4.51 39.98
C PRO A 54 -17.85 5.32 40.50
N PRO A 55 -17.24 4.91 41.62
CA PRO A 55 -16.11 5.62 42.23
C PRO A 55 -14.88 5.67 41.30
N PRO A 56 -13.99 6.67 41.47
CA PRO A 56 -12.89 6.91 40.54
C PRO A 56 -11.85 5.78 40.60
N LEU A 57 -11.52 5.23 39.44
CA LEU A 57 -10.51 4.19 39.27
C LEU A 57 -9.08 4.75 39.53
N PRO A 58 -8.20 4.00 40.25
CA PRO A 58 -6.76 4.27 40.28
C PRO A 58 -6.11 4.11 38.89
N PRO A 59 -4.94 4.72 38.61
CA PRO A 59 -4.51 5.06 37.26
C PRO A 59 -4.10 3.83 36.44
N GLU A 60 -4.84 3.52 35.38
CA GLU A 60 -4.33 2.66 34.30
C GLU A 60 -3.32 3.44 33.45
N LEU A 61 -2.09 2.93 33.32
CA LEU A 61 -1.11 3.42 32.34
C LEU A 61 -0.27 2.25 31.78
N PRO A 62 -0.10 2.15 30.45
CA PRO A 62 -1.04 2.46 29.36
C PRO A 62 -1.42 1.17 28.59
N GLU A 63 -2.65 1.04 28.10
CA GLU A 63 -2.85 0.18 26.93
C GLU A 63 -1.95 0.70 25.81
N LEU A 64 -0.99 -0.10 25.31
CA LEU A 64 -0.42 0.20 24.00
C LEU A 64 -1.43 -0.27 22.96
N PRO A 65 -2.14 0.67 22.32
CA PRO A 65 -3.39 0.43 21.63
C PRO A 65 -3.04 -0.36 20.37
N VAL A 66 -3.47 -1.62 20.29
CA VAL A 66 -3.53 -2.28 18.99
C VAL A 66 -4.53 -1.43 18.20
N GLY A 67 -4.05 -0.64 17.23
CA GLY A 67 -4.96 0.18 16.43
C GLY A 67 -6.03 -0.69 15.79
N ARG A 68 -7.11 -0.07 15.33
CA ARG A 68 -8.45 -0.69 15.12
C ARG A 68 -8.49 -1.90 14.16
N VAL A 69 -7.38 -2.24 13.52
CA VAL A 69 -7.23 -3.38 12.62
C VAL A 69 -7.20 -4.71 13.40
N PRO A 70 -8.20 -5.58 13.22
CA PRO A 70 -8.26 -6.87 13.90
C PRO A 70 -7.26 -7.86 13.29
N VAL A 71 -6.48 -8.52 14.16
CA VAL A 71 -5.47 -9.52 13.74
C VAL A 71 -5.69 -10.92 14.30
N TRP A 72 -6.74 -11.13 15.09
CA TRP A 72 -6.95 -12.36 15.87
C TRP A 72 -7.19 -13.60 14.98
N PHE A 73 -7.81 -13.45 13.81
CA PHE A 73 -8.15 -14.55 12.90
C PHE A 73 -6.99 -15.00 11.97
N TYR A 74 -5.91 -14.21 11.86
CA TYR A 74 -4.70 -14.67 11.17
C TYR A 74 -3.98 -15.74 12.00
N ARG A 75 -3.30 -16.67 11.34
CA ARG A 75 -2.66 -17.86 11.91
C ARG A 75 -1.23 -17.96 11.38
N PRO A 76 -0.34 -18.75 12.02
CA PRO A 76 1.04 -18.90 11.54
C PRO A 76 1.15 -19.35 10.08
N VAL A 77 0.20 -20.16 9.60
CA VAL A 77 0.13 -20.57 8.18
C VAL A 77 -0.02 -19.39 7.21
N ASP A 78 -0.54 -18.25 7.66
CA ASP A 78 -0.66 -17.06 6.81
C ASP A 78 0.70 -16.41 6.52
N LEU A 79 1.76 -16.73 7.28
CA LEU A 79 3.13 -16.37 6.89
C LEU A 79 3.54 -17.08 5.59
N LEU A 80 3.15 -18.36 5.43
CA LEU A 80 3.36 -19.09 4.17
C LEU A 80 2.48 -18.51 3.05
N GLY A 81 1.26 -18.09 3.39
CA GLY A 81 0.37 -17.39 2.45
C GLY A 81 0.96 -16.07 1.96
N VAL A 82 1.57 -15.27 2.85
CA VAL A 82 2.30 -14.04 2.48
C VAL A 82 3.46 -14.38 1.54
N VAL A 83 4.28 -15.39 1.88
CA VAL A 83 5.38 -15.83 0.99
C VAL A 83 4.87 -16.26 -0.37
N LEU A 84 3.75 -17.00 -0.44
CA LEU A 84 3.14 -17.41 -1.70
C LEU A 84 2.67 -16.20 -2.53
N VAL A 85 1.86 -15.31 -1.94
CA VAL A 85 1.29 -14.15 -2.66
C VAL A 85 2.40 -13.21 -3.13
N PHE A 86 3.36 -12.88 -2.27
CA PHE A 86 4.45 -11.97 -2.62
C PHE A 86 5.54 -12.64 -3.46
N GLY A 87 5.69 -13.96 -3.39
CA GLY A 87 6.54 -14.73 -4.30
C GLY A 87 5.99 -14.74 -5.73
N LEU A 88 4.67 -14.90 -5.91
CA LEU A 88 4.01 -14.76 -7.21
C LEU A 88 4.15 -13.33 -7.75
N PHE A 89 3.93 -12.34 -6.89
CA PHE A 89 4.06 -10.93 -7.24
C PHE A 89 5.50 -10.54 -7.62
N ALA A 90 6.50 -10.96 -6.84
CA ALA A 90 7.92 -10.75 -7.14
C ALA A 90 8.36 -11.47 -8.42
N GLY A 91 7.85 -12.69 -8.64
CA GLY A 91 8.07 -13.44 -9.89
C GLY A 91 7.62 -12.65 -11.11
N LEU A 92 6.41 -12.05 -11.06
CA LEU A 92 5.90 -11.21 -12.14
C LEU A 92 6.79 -9.98 -12.36
N ILE A 93 7.11 -9.24 -11.30
CA ILE A 93 7.98 -8.05 -11.40
C ILE A 93 9.32 -8.41 -12.03
N LEU A 94 9.98 -9.47 -11.56
CA LEU A 94 11.26 -9.91 -12.10
C LEU A 94 11.17 -10.31 -13.56
N THR A 95 10.09 -11.00 -13.98
CA THR A 95 9.88 -11.30 -15.39
C THR A 95 9.65 -10.05 -16.22
N SER A 96 8.90 -9.07 -15.72
CA SER A 96 8.64 -7.80 -16.40
C SER A 96 9.91 -6.94 -16.52
N LEU A 97 10.71 -6.83 -15.45
CA LEU A 97 11.99 -6.11 -15.46
C LEU A 97 12.98 -6.74 -16.46
N ARG A 98 13.08 -8.07 -16.47
CA ARG A 98 13.92 -8.79 -17.45
C ARG A 98 13.43 -8.63 -18.88
N ALA A 99 12.11 -8.64 -19.10
CA ALA A 99 11.54 -8.39 -20.42
C ALA A 99 11.87 -6.97 -20.89
N ALA A 100 11.71 -5.97 -20.02
CA ALA A 100 12.01 -4.57 -20.32
C ALA A 100 13.49 -4.31 -20.69
N GLN A 101 14.43 -5.11 -20.16
CA GLN A 101 15.85 -5.04 -20.57
C GLN A 101 16.09 -5.50 -22.01
N THR A 102 15.20 -6.32 -22.58
CA THR A 102 15.38 -6.96 -23.89
C THR A 102 14.45 -6.42 -24.98
N GLN A 103 13.30 -5.85 -24.58
CA GLN A 103 12.26 -5.37 -25.47
C GLN A 103 11.75 -4.03 -24.94
N LYS A 104 11.50 -3.07 -25.84
CA LYS A 104 10.78 -1.85 -25.46
C LYS A 104 9.40 -2.23 -24.92
N PRO A 105 8.94 -1.68 -23.79
CA PRO A 105 7.61 -1.97 -23.28
C PRO A 105 6.57 -1.44 -24.28
N GLU A 106 5.89 -2.34 -25.00
CA GLU A 106 4.70 -1.98 -25.77
C GLU A 106 3.46 -2.26 -24.90
N LEU A 107 2.68 -1.21 -24.60
CA LEU A 107 1.38 -1.37 -23.95
C LEU A 107 0.34 -1.74 -24.99
N THR A 108 0.14 -3.04 -25.17
CA THR A 108 -1.03 -3.55 -25.88
C THR A 108 -2.24 -3.62 -24.92
N PRO A 109 -3.47 -3.46 -25.42
CA PRO A 109 -4.67 -3.69 -24.62
C PRO A 109 -4.67 -5.06 -23.93
N ASP A 110 -4.19 -6.09 -24.62
CA ASP A 110 -4.09 -7.45 -24.08
C ASP A 110 -3.14 -7.52 -22.88
N ALA A 111 -1.96 -6.91 -22.96
CA ALA A 111 -1.02 -6.85 -21.84
C ALA A 111 -1.62 -6.11 -20.63
N LEU A 112 -2.32 -5.00 -20.86
CA LEU A 112 -3.03 -4.27 -19.80
C LEU A 112 -4.13 -5.11 -19.15
N LEU A 113 -4.93 -5.82 -19.95
CA LEU A 113 -5.98 -6.71 -19.44
C LEU A 113 -5.40 -7.87 -18.62
N VAL A 114 -4.28 -8.45 -19.05
CA VAL A 114 -3.57 -9.48 -18.27
C VAL A 114 -3.08 -8.92 -16.93
N ASN A 115 -2.50 -7.72 -16.93
CA ASN A 115 -2.04 -7.06 -15.70
C ASN A 115 -3.19 -6.77 -14.73
N ILE A 116 -4.31 -6.21 -15.24
CA ILE A 116 -5.52 -5.99 -14.46
C ILE A 116 -6.06 -7.32 -13.90
N GLY A 117 -6.16 -8.34 -14.74
CA GLY A 117 -6.62 -9.67 -14.35
C GLY A 117 -5.75 -10.29 -13.25
N PHE A 118 -4.44 -10.12 -13.34
CA PHE A 118 -3.50 -10.57 -12.30
C PHE A 118 -3.72 -9.85 -10.96
N GLN A 119 -3.94 -8.54 -10.96
CA GLN A 119 -4.24 -7.79 -9.74
C GLN A 119 -5.50 -8.33 -9.04
N PHE A 120 -6.59 -8.53 -9.80
CA PHE A 120 -7.83 -9.11 -9.27
C PHE A 120 -7.65 -10.55 -8.82
N LEU A 121 -6.84 -11.36 -9.52
CA LEU A 121 -6.51 -12.73 -9.11
C LEU A 121 -5.81 -12.75 -7.75
N MET A 122 -4.83 -11.87 -7.53
CA MET A 122 -4.11 -11.77 -6.24
C MET A 122 -5.03 -11.32 -5.10
N ALA A 123 -5.84 -10.28 -5.33
CA ALA A 123 -6.83 -9.83 -4.35
C ALA A 123 -7.87 -10.92 -4.05
N GLY A 124 -8.34 -11.65 -5.07
CA GLY A 124 -9.26 -12.78 -4.95
C GLY A 124 -8.68 -13.96 -4.16
N LEU A 125 -7.40 -14.30 -4.40
CA LEU A 125 -6.69 -15.33 -3.63
C LEU A 125 -6.61 -14.95 -2.15
N VAL A 126 -6.22 -13.71 -1.84
CA VAL A 126 -6.20 -13.19 -0.48
C VAL A 126 -7.59 -13.25 0.16
N ALA A 127 -8.63 -12.79 -0.56
CA ALA A 127 -10.00 -12.85 -0.09
C ALA A 127 -10.42 -14.29 0.23
N LEU A 128 -10.11 -15.26 -0.63
CA LEU A 128 -10.42 -16.67 -0.39
C LEU A 128 -9.70 -17.23 0.85
N LEU A 129 -8.45 -16.85 1.10
CA LEU A 129 -7.69 -17.30 2.27
C LEU A 129 -8.29 -16.77 3.58
N VAL A 130 -8.70 -15.51 3.60
CA VAL A 130 -9.17 -14.82 4.81
C VAL A 130 -10.65 -15.08 5.10
N THR A 131 -11.51 -15.02 4.08
CA THR A 131 -12.97 -15.09 4.26
C THR A 131 -13.49 -16.46 4.70
N ARG A 132 -12.65 -17.49 4.61
CA ARG A 132 -12.91 -18.81 5.23
C ARG A 132 -12.95 -18.77 6.76
N ARG A 133 -12.48 -17.68 7.38
CA ARG A 133 -12.30 -17.55 8.84
C ARG A 133 -13.03 -16.36 9.45
N VAL A 134 -13.41 -15.37 8.65
CA VAL A 134 -14.06 -14.14 9.08
C VAL A 134 -14.96 -13.61 7.94
N GLY A 135 -16.12 -13.06 8.27
CA GLY A 135 -17.02 -12.50 7.25
C GLY A 135 -16.42 -11.27 6.55
N LEU A 136 -16.73 -11.07 5.26
CA LEU A 136 -16.22 -9.96 4.43
C LEU A 136 -16.39 -8.59 5.08
N ILE A 137 -17.58 -8.29 5.60
CA ILE A 137 -17.88 -7.01 6.25
C ILE A 137 -16.98 -6.74 7.45
N GLN A 138 -16.69 -7.80 8.23
CA GLN A 138 -15.85 -7.71 9.43
C GLN A 138 -14.37 -7.63 9.05
N TRP A 139 -13.92 -8.40 8.06
CA TRP A 139 -12.54 -8.34 7.59
C TRP A 139 -12.19 -6.99 6.96
N LEU A 140 -13.06 -6.50 6.07
CA LEU A 140 -12.87 -5.23 5.37
C LEU A 140 -13.18 -4.02 6.25
N GLY A 141 -13.82 -4.22 7.41
CA GLY A 141 -14.19 -3.13 8.32
C GLY A 141 -15.18 -2.14 7.68
N LEU A 142 -16.16 -2.65 6.92
CA LEU A 142 -17.10 -1.79 6.15
C LEU A 142 -18.13 -1.05 7.02
N ARG A 143 -18.16 -1.29 8.33
CA ARG A 143 -19.11 -0.67 9.27
C ARG A 143 -18.60 0.61 9.93
N TRP A 144 -17.57 1.24 9.39
CA TRP A 144 -17.00 2.44 9.99
C TRP A 144 -17.95 3.65 9.82
N PRO A 145 -18.56 4.17 10.91
CA PRO A 145 -19.63 5.17 10.80
C PRO A 145 -19.12 6.57 10.41
N ALA A 146 -17.84 6.85 10.67
CA ALA A 146 -17.22 8.12 10.33
C ALA A 146 -16.65 8.17 8.89
N TRP A 147 -17.05 7.23 8.02
CA TRP A 147 -16.67 7.23 6.60
C TRP A 147 -16.93 8.55 5.86
N PRO A 148 -17.95 9.38 6.18
CA PRO A 148 -18.15 10.65 5.47
C PRO A 148 -16.97 11.61 5.60
N TRP A 149 -16.14 11.49 6.66
CA TRP A 149 -14.93 12.31 6.80
C TRP A 149 -13.88 12.05 5.71
N MET A 150 -14.00 10.96 4.95
CA MET A 150 -13.13 10.69 3.81
C MET A 150 -13.18 11.78 2.74
N VAL A 151 -14.29 12.52 2.63
CA VAL A 151 -14.39 13.66 1.69
C VAL A 151 -13.40 14.78 2.00
N LEU A 152 -12.90 14.84 3.24
CA LEU A 152 -11.86 15.79 3.66
C LEU A 152 -10.49 15.10 3.77
N ILE A 153 -10.45 13.90 4.35
CA ILE A 153 -9.20 13.18 4.61
C ILE A 153 -8.49 12.78 3.32
N ALA A 154 -9.21 12.25 2.32
CA ALA A 154 -8.58 11.80 1.09
C ALA A 154 -7.98 12.99 0.30
N PRO A 155 -8.71 14.08 -0.01
CA PRO A 155 -8.11 15.26 -0.65
C PRO A 155 -7.00 15.91 0.18
N GLY A 156 -7.17 16.02 1.50
CA GLY A 156 -6.13 16.54 2.38
C GLY A 156 -4.85 15.71 2.34
N THR A 157 -4.98 14.38 2.23
CA THR A 157 -3.82 13.49 2.07
C THR A 157 -3.15 13.68 0.72
N VAL A 158 -3.92 13.87 -0.37
CA VAL A 158 -3.34 14.18 -1.69
C VAL A 158 -2.52 15.46 -1.64
N LEU A 159 -3.07 16.52 -1.06
CA LEU A 159 -2.36 17.80 -0.91
C LEU A 159 -1.09 17.66 -0.07
N LEU A 160 -1.16 16.90 1.02
CA LEU A 160 0.02 16.58 1.84
C LEU A 160 1.09 15.85 1.02
N MET A 161 0.70 14.84 0.25
CA MET A 161 1.65 14.09 -0.57
C MET A 161 2.26 14.94 -1.69
N TRP A 162 1.48 15.80 -2.33
CA TRP A 162 2.00 16.76 -3.32
C TRP A 162 2.96 17.78 -2.69
N LEU A 163 2.72 18.20 -1.45
CA LEU A 163 3.65 19.03 -0.70
C LEU A 163 4.96 18.27 -0.42
N VAL A 164 4.89 17.00 -0.03
CA VAL A 164 6.08 16.14 0.17
C VAL A 164 6.87 16.00 -1.13
N PHE A 165 6.20 15.73 -2.25
CA PHE A 165 6.84 15.57 -3.56
C PHE A 165 7.50 16.86 -4.01
N SER A 166 6.80 17.99 -3.89
CA SER A 166 7.36 19.31 -4.16
C SER A 166 8.59 19.58 -3.28
N GLY A 167 8.51 19.25 -1.99
CA GLY A 167 9.64 19.37 -1.06
C GLY A 167 10.86 18.55 -1.46
N LEU A 168 10.64 17.30 -1.89
CA LEU A 168 11.72 16.45 -2.43
C LEU A 168 12.34 17.06 -3.68
N GLN A 169 11.53 17.53 -4.63
CA GLN A 169 12.03 18.24 -5.82
C GLN A 169 12.89 19.45 -5.42
N PHE A 170 12.39 20.33 -4.55
CA PHE A 170 13.13 21.52 -4.11
C PHE A 170 14.41 21.20 -3.32
N SER A 171 14.48 20.03 -2.66
CA SER A 171 15.66 19.58 -1.93
C SER A 171 16.80 19.05 -2.83
N GLY A 172 16.58 18.90 -4.13
CA GLY A 172 17.55 18.29 -5.06
C GLY A 172 17.49 16.77 -5.14
N TYR A 173 16.41 16.15 -4.63
CA TYR A 173 16.30 14.68 -4.57
C TYR A 173 16.26 14.03 -5.95
N VAL A 174 15.53 14.64 -6.89
CA VAL A 174 15.39 14.13 -8.25
C VAL A 174 16.70 14.27 -9.01
N GLU A 175 17.39 15.40 -8.86
CA GLU A 175 18.70 15.69 -9.41
C GLU A 175 19.76 14.73 -8.83
N TRP A 176 19.67 14.42 -7.54
CA TRP A 176 20.52 13.42 -6.92
C TRP A 176 20.29 12.03 -7.53
N MET A 177 19.03 11.61 -7.74
CA MET A 177 18.72 10.33 -8.41
C MET A 177 19.26 10.31 -9.86
N GLN A 178 19.08 11.40 -10.61
CA GLN A 178 19.65 11.53 -11.95
C GLN A 178 21.18 11.43 -11.95
N SER A 179 21.85 12.02 -10.95
CA SER A 179 23.31 11.94 -10.82
C SER A 179 23.82 10.50 -10.61
N LEU A 180 22.98 9.60 -10.11
CA LEU A 180 23.26 8.17 -9.97
C LEU A 180 22.98 7.37 -11.25
N GLY A 181 22.46 8.00 -12.29
CA GLY A 181 22.07 7.36 -13.56
C GLY A 181 20.69 6.70 -13.51
N VAL A 182 19.84 7.09 -12.56
CA VAL A 182 18.46 6.57 -12.43
C VAL A 182 17.53 7.34 -13.36
N GLU A 183 16.73 6.62 -14.15
CA GLU A 183 15.64 7.23 -14.92
C GLU A 183 14.54 7.72 -13.98
N THR A 184 14.30 9.03 -14.00
CA THR A 184 13.35 9.68 -13.06
C THR A 184 11.92 9.71 -13.56
N VAL A 185 11.71 9.54 -14.87
CA VAL A 185 10.38 9.43 -15.46
C VAL A 185 9.98 7.96 -15.45
N GLN A 186 8.83 7.66 -14.87
CA GLN A 186 8.31 6.29 -14.87
C GLN A 186 7.81 5.90 -16.28
N ASP A 187 8.10 4.69 -16.71
CA ASP A 187 7.65 4.18 -18.03
C ASP A 187 6.16 4.34 -18.25
N THR A 188 5.34 4.06 -17.23
CA THR A 188 3.88 4.21 -17.31
C THR A 188 3.45 5.65 -17.58
N VAL A 189 4.18 6.64 -17.05
CA VAL A 189 3.94 8.05 -17.35
C VAL A 189 4.34 8.35 -18.79
N ARG A 190 5.54 7.93 -19.21
CA ARG A 190 6.00 8.10 -20.60
C ARG A 190 5.01 7.51 -21.60
N LEU A 191 4.57 6.29 -21.36
CA LEU A 191 3.63 5.57 -22.23
C LEU A 191 2.25 6.25 -22.26
N LEU A 192 1.79 6.81 -21.13
CA LEU A 192 0.56 7.60 -21.10
C LEU A 192 0.69 8.91 -21.91
N GLN A 193 1.88 9.49 -21.98
CA GLN A 193 2.17 10.71 -22.74
C GLN A 193 2.41 10.44 -24.23
N GLU A 194 2.88 9.24 -24.59
CA GLU A 194 3.14 8.85 -25.99
C GLU A 194 1.93 8.16 -26.65
N SER A 195 1.07 7.46 -25.88
CA SER A 195 -0.05 6.67 -26.44
C SER A 195 -1.17 7.54 -27.02
N GLU A 196 -1.56 7.28 -28.27
CA GLU A 196 -2.71 7.92 -28.92
C GLU A 196 -4.00 7.09 -28.87
N ASP A 197 -3.94 5.81 -28.50
CA ASP A 197 -5.10 4.91 -28.46
C ASP A 197 -5.99 5.19 -27.23
N PRO A 198 -7.25 5.63 -27.42
CA PRO A 198 -8.18 5.89 -26.32
C PRO A 198 -8.48 4.66 -25.45
N LEU A 199 -8.45 3.46 -26.03
CA LEU A 199 -8.67 2.22 -25.28
C LEU A 199 -7.51 1.96 -24.33
N VAL A 200 -6.26 2.11 -24.80
CA VAL A 200 -5.06 1.97 -23.96
C VAL A 200 -5.09 2.99 -22.83
N LEU A 201 -5.37 4.27 -23.13
CA LEU A 201 -5.47 5.32 -22.12
C LEU A 201 -6.58 5.04 -21.10
N GLY A 202 -7.75 4.59 -21.55
CA GLY A 202 -8.86 4.21 -20.69
C GLY A 202 -8.54 3.02 -19.78
N LEU A 203 -7.89 1.99 -20.31
CA LEU A 203 -7.44 0.83 -19.54
C LEU A 203 -6.35 1.20 -18.53
N MET A 204 -5.40 2.06 -18.90
CA MET A 204 -4.38 2.57 -17.97
C MET A 204 -5.02 3.37 -16.83
N ALA A 205 -5.96 4.26 -17.13
CA ALA A 205 -6.68 5.03 -16.12
C ALA A 205 -7.49 4.12 -15.20
N PHE A 206 -8.22 3.13 -15.75
CA PHE A 206 -8.96 2.16 -14.96
C PHE A 206 -8.02 1.34 -14.06
N ALA A 207 -6.91 0.85 -14.60
CA ALA A 207 -5.92 0.08 -13.86
C ALA A 207 -5.33 0.90 -12.71
N ALA A 208 -4.86 2.11 -12.98
CA ALA A 208 -4.19 2.96 -12.00
C ALA A 208 -5.14 3.54 -10.94
N VAL A 209 -6.36 3.94 -11.33
CA VAL A 209 -7.27 4.67 -10.43
C VAL A 209 -8.21 3.74 -9.69
N ILE A 210 -8.61 2.60 -10.27
CA ILE A 210 -9.60 1.70 -9.67
C ILE A 210 -8.99 0.36 -9.29
N ALA A 211 -8.43 -0.36 -10.26
CA ALA A 211 -7.99 -1.74 -10.03
C ALA A 211 -6.85 -1.82 -9.01
N ALA A 212 -5.81 -0.98 -9.17
CA ALA A 212 -4.65 -0.94 -8.29
C ALA A 212 -5.05 -0.54 -6.86
N PRO A 213 -5.72 0.61 -6.58
CA PRO A 213 -6.13 0.96 -5.23
C PRO A 213 -7.01 -0.11 -4.56
N LEU A 214 -7.92 -0.75 -5.28
CA LEU A 214 -8.75 -1.81 -4.70
C LEU A 214 -7.92 -3.06 -4.39
N CYS A 215 -7.19 -3.58 -5.37
CA CYS A 215 -6.50 -4.86 -5.26
C CYS A 215 -5.27 -4.76 -4.36
N GLU A 216 -4.48 -3.70 -4.50
CA GLU A 216 -3.28 -3.48 -3.70
C GLU A 216 -3.65 -3.30 -2.22
N GLU A 217 -4.66 -2.50 -1.88
CA GLU A 217 -5.03 -2.37 -0.47
C GLU A 217 -5.57 -3.67 0.13
N ILE A 218 -6.26 -4.51 -0.64
CA ILE A 218 -6.66 -5.86 -0.18
C ILE A 218 -5.42 -6.72 0.12
N VAL A 219 -4.43 -6.71 -0.76
CA VAL A 219 -3.21 -7.53 -0.60
C VAL A 219 -2.30 -6.98 0.50
N PHE A 220 -2.03 -5.67 0.49
CA PHE A 220 -1.10 -5.01 1.39
C PHE A 220 -1.72 -4.73 2.76
N ARG A 221 -2.89 -4.07 2.82
CA ARG A 221 -3.51 -3.66 4.10
C ARG A 221 -4.49 -4.72 4.59
N GLY A 222 -5.11 -5.47 3.69
CA GLY A 222 -6.01 -6.57 4.04
C GLY A 222 -5.31 -7.87 4.39
N TYR A 223 -4.02 -8.05 4.08
CA TYR A 223 -3.32 -9.32 4.34
C TYR A 223 -1.89 -9.16 4.83
N LEU A 224 -0.97 -8.58 4.04
CA LEU A 224 0.45 -8.47 4.40
C LEU A 224 0.62 -7.76 5.75
N TYR A 225 0.13 -6.53 5.85
CA TYR A 225 0.30 -5.71 7.03
C TYR A 225 -0.33 -6.34 8.30
N PRO A 226 -1.59 -6.81 8.32
CA PRO A 226 -2.17 -7.45 9.49
C PRO A 226 -1.46 -8.73 9.94
N VAL A 227 -1.00 -9.56 8.98
CA VAL A 227 -0.19 -10.75 9.28
C VAL A 227 1.13 -10.32 9.93
N MET A 228 1.82 -9.35 9.34
CA MET A 228 3.07 -8.82 9.93
C MET A 228 2.83 -8.17 11.30
N LYS A 229 1.74 -7.43 11.48
CA LYS A 229 1.37 -6.79 12.75
C LYS A 229 1.14 -7.84 13.84
N LYS A 230 0.48 -8.95 13.50
CA LYS A 230 0.23 -10.06 14.42
C LYS A 230 1.54 -10.60 15.01
N PHE A 231 2.52 -10.88 14.15
CA PHE A 231 3.73 -11.60 14.55
C PHE A 231 4.93 -10.69 14.89
N GLY A 232 5.11 -9.58 14.18
CA GLY A 232 6.24 -8.65 14.34
C GLY A 232 5.90 -7.34 15.07
N GLY A 233 4.62 -7.06 15.30
CA GLY A 233 4.16 -5.83 15.97
C GLY A 233 3.89 -4.69 14.99
N MET A 234 3.14 -3.69 15.45
CA MET A 234 2.60 -2.63 14.59
C MET A 234 3.67 -1.80 13.88
N THR A 235 4.70 -1.36 14.59
CA THR A 235 5.75 -0.47 14.06
C THR A 235 6.57 -1.16 12.98
N VAL A 236 7.04 -2.38 13.25
CA VAL A 236 7.81 -3.17 12.28
C VAL A 236 6.95 -3.52 11.08
N ALA A 237 5.69 -3.91 11.30
CA ALA A 237 4.77 -4.19 10.21
C ALA A 237 4.54 -2.96 9.33
N ALA A 238 4.31 -1.79 9.91
CA ALA A 238 4.07 -0.56 9.16
C ALA A 238 5.27 -0.22 8.26
N GLY A 239 6.47 -0.20 8.84
CA GLY A 239 7.72 0.05 8.11
C GLY A 239 7.96 -0.97 7.01
N CYS A 240 7.94 -2.26 7.34
CA CYS A 240 8.28 -3.29 6.36
C CYS A 240 7.22 -3.41 5.26
N SER A 241 5.92 -3.34 5.58
CA SER A 241 4.88 -3.40 4.54
C SER A 241 4.90 -2.18 3.62
N ALA A 242 5.18 -0.98 4.16
CA ALA A 242 5.32 0.23 3.36
C ALA A 242 6.56 0.18 2.45
N LEU A 243 7.68 -0.39 2.94
CA LEU A 243 8.89 -0.55 2.13
C LEU A 243 8.68 -1.57 1.01
N ILE A 244 8.01 -2.69 1.29
CA ILE A 244 7.65 -3.67 0.28
C ILE A 244 6.70 -3.05 -0.75
N PHE A 245 5.71 -2.27 -0.30
CA PHE A 245 4.79 -1.54 -1.19
C PHE A 245 5.53 -0.57 -2.11
N ALA A 246 6.45 0.22 -1.58
CA ALA A 246 7.23 1.15 -2.39
C ALA A 246 8.15 0.44 -3.39
N ALA A 247 8.87 -0.61 -2.93
CA ALA A 247 9.77 -1.36 -3.79
C ALA A 247 9.05 -2.12 -4.92
N ALA A 248 7.82 -2.58 -4.65
CA ALA A 248 6.95 -3.23 -5.63
C ALA A 248 6.64 -2.38 -6.87
N HIS A 249 6.80 -1.06 -6.81
CA HIS A 249 6.53 -0.18 -7.94
C HIS A 249 7.67 -0.14 -8.97
N GLY A 250 8.83 -0.74 -8.68
CA GLY A 250 9.89 -0.88 -9.68
C GLY A 250 10.63 0.42 -10.04
N ASN A 251 10.35 1.52 -9.34
CA ASN A 251 10.95 2.83 -9.63
C ASN A 251 11.70 3.37 -8.40
N LEU A 252 13.02 3.53 -8.53
CA LEU A 252 13.87 3.96 -7.42
C LEU A 252 13.61 5.41 -7.00
N THR A 253 13.36 6.32 -7.94
CA THR A 253 12.99 7.70 -7.62
C THR A 253 11.70 7.76 -6.80
N ALA A 254 10.74 6.89 -7.09
CA ALA A 254 9.47 6.80 -6.37
C ALA A 254 9.56 6.07 -5.02
N LEU A 255 10.68 5.39 -4.71
CA LEU A 255 10.80 4.54 -3.52
C LEU A 255 10.53 5.31 -2.22
N LEU A 256 11.22 6.43 -1.99
CA LEU A 256 11.03 7.25 -0.79
C LEU A 256 9.62 7.85 -0.68
N PRO A 257 9.08 8.55 -1.70
CA PRO A 257 7.74 9.11 -1.61
C PRO A 257 6.66 8.04 -1.43
N LEU A 258 6.75 6.89 -2.10
CA LEU A 258 5.79 5.80 -1.95
C LEU A 258 5.95 5.07 -0.61
N PHE A 259 7.14 5.04 -0.03
CA PHE A 259 7.33 4.55 1.34
C PHE A 259 6.57 5.43 2.33
N ILE A 260 6.70 6.76 2.22
CA ILE A 260 5.96 7.72 3.05
C ILE A 260 4.45 7.53 2.86
N PHE A 261 3.99 7.45 1.61
CA PHE A 261 2.58 7.21 1.30
C PHE A 261 2.10 5.89 1.91
N GLY A 262 2.92 4.84 1.81
CA GLY A 262 2.63 3.54 2.36
C GLY A 262 2.40 3.56 3.87
N ILE A 263 3.20 4.35 4.61
CA ILE A 263 3.03 4.61 6.04
C ILE A 263 1.74 5.38 6.32
N VAL A 264 1.40 6.39 5.52
CA VAL A 264 0.14 7.15 5.67
C VAL A 264 -1.08 6.23 5.51
N LEU A 265 -1.08 5.35 4.51
CA LEU A 265 -2.15 4.38 4.30
C LEU A 265 -2.29 3.40 5.48
N VAL A 266 -1.16 2.91 6.03
CA VAL A 266 -1.16 2.08 7.24
C VAL A 266 -1.72 2.87 8.44
N PHE A 267 -1.32 4.11 8.61
CA PHE A 267 -1.83 4.98 9.69
C PHE A 267 -3.34 5.17 9.59
N LEU A 268 -3.86 5.49 8.40
CA LEU A 268 -5.30 5.63 8.16
C LEU A 268 -6.05 4.33 8.46
N TYR A 269 -5.47 3.19 8.07
CA TYR A 269 -6.07 1.89 8.35
C TYR A 269 -6.10 1.58 9.85
N GLU A 270 -5.01 1.82 10.57
CA GLU A 270 -4.94 1.66 12.03
C GLU A 270 -5.88 2.60 12.80
N LYS A 271 -6.11 3.82 12.28
CA LYS A 271 -7.02 4.79 12.90
C LYS A 271 -8.48 4.49 12.64
N THR A 272 -8.82 3.96 11.48
CA THR A 272 -10.23 3.75 11.08
C THR A 272 -10.70 2.32 11.34
N GLY A 273 -9.81 1.33 11.25
CA GLY A 273 -10.15 -0.10 11.25
C GLY A 273 -10.90 -0.53 9.98
N SER A 274 -10.92 0.33 8.94
CA SER A 274 -11.66 0.11 7.70
C SER A 274 -10.72 0.14 6.52
N LEU A 275 -10.76 -0.88 5.67
CA LEU A 275 -10.01 -0.89 4.41
C LEU A 275 -10.50 0.18 3.44
N TRP A 276 -11.71 0.71 3.62
CA TRP A 276 -12.22 1.78 2.78
C TRP A 276 -11.42 3.09 2.95
N ALA A 277 -10.84 3.33 4.13
CA ALA A 277 -10.04 4.53 4.33
C ALA A 277 -8.78 4.57 3.44
N PRO A 278 -7.89 3.55 3.46
CA PRO A 278 -6.74 3.54 2.56
C PRO A 278 -7.14 3.36 1.09
N ILE A 279 -8.19 2.57 0.74
CA ILE A 279 -8.63 2.44 -0.66
C ILE A 279 -9.09 3.79 -1.22
N ALA A 280 -9.91 4.56 -0.48
CA ALA A 280 -10.39 5.86 -0.94
C ALA A 280 -9.25 6.87 -1.08
N THR A 281 -8.33 6.91 -0.12
CA THR A 281 -7.14 7.77 -0.20
C THR A 281 -6.24 7.40 -1.38
N HIS A 282 -6.00 6.11 -1.61
CA HIS A 282 -5.19 5.62 -2.73
C HIS A 282 -5.88 5.90 -4.08
N PHE A 283 -7.19 5.66 -4.20
CA PHE A 283 -8.00 6.07 -5.35
C PHE A 283 -7.86 7.57 -5.64
N CYS A 284 -8.01 8.43 -4.63
CA CYS A 284 -7.90 9.88 -4.81
C CYS A 284 -6.49 10.32 -5.20
N PHE A 285 -5.45 9.72 -4.60
CA PHE A 285 -4.06 10.02 -4.92
C PHE A 285 -3.71 9.64 -6.37
N ASN A 286 -4.07 8.44 -6.80
CA ASN A 286 -3.83 8.00 -8.17
C ASN A 286 -4.69 8.78 -9.17
N GLY A 287 -5.97 9.01 -8.84
CA GLY A 287 -6.88 9.82 -9.67
C GLY A 287 -6.36 11.24 -9.89
N ALA A 288 -5.94 11.92 -8.83
CA ALA A 288 -5.35 13.26 -8.93
C ALA A 288 -4.06 13.25 -9.76
N THR A 289 -3.23 12.22 -9.62
CA THR A 289 -1.99 12.06 -10.38
C THR A 289 -2.27 11.83 -11.86
N VAL A 290 -3.20 10.94 -12.21
CA VAL A 290 -3.62 10.68 -13.60
C VAL A 290 -4.25 11.93 -14.22
N ILE A 291 -5.10 12.66 -13.48
CA ILE A 291 -5.67 13.93 -13.95
C ILE A 291 -4.56 14.95 -14.23
N ALA A 292 -3.58 15.09 -13.34
CA ALA A 292 -2.45 15.98 -13.56
C ALA A 292 -1.64 15.58 -14.80
N GLN A 293 -1.38 14.29 -15.01
CA GLN A 293 -0.67 13.80 -16.19
C GLN A 293 -1.47 14.01 -17.49
N MET A 294 -2.79 13.82 -17.47
CA MET A 294 -3.67 14.11 -18.60
C MET A 294 -3.72 15.61 -18.90
N ALA A 295 -3.67 16.48 -17.88
CA ALA A 295 -3.56 17.92 -18.08
C ALA A 295 -2.23 18.30 -18.72
N VAL A 296 -1.10 17.74 -18.24
CA VAL A 296 0.23 17.92 -18.85
C VAL A 296 0.19 17.52 -20.33
N ARG A 297 -0.42 16.37 -20.65
CA ARG A 297 -0.61 15.90 -22.02
C ARG A 297 -1.43 16.88 -22.86
N TYR A 298 -2.59 17.31 -22.35
CA TYR A 298 -3.54 18.16 -23.08
C TYR A 298 -2.98 19.57 -23.36
N TYR A 299 -2.20 20.11 -22.43
CA TYR A 299 -1.56 21.42 -22.58
C TYR A 299 -0.18 21.35 -23.23
N GLU A 300 0.25 20.16 -23.70
CA GLU A 300 1.54 19.93 -24.34
C GLU A 300 2.72 20.48 -23.51
N ILE A 301 2.62 20.38 -22.18
CA ILE A 301 3.68 20.85 -21.29
C ILE A 301 4.89 19.93 -21.50
N PRO A 302 6.07 20.47 -21.87
CA PRO A 302 7.23 19.66 -22.13
C PRO A 302 7.63 18.91 -20.87
N ILE A 303 7.57 17.59 -20.93
CA ILE A 303 8.24 16.72 -19.98
C ILE A 303 9.65 16.59 -20.52
N GLU A 304 10.65 17.02 -19.76
CA GLU A 304 12.04 16.72 -20.08
C GLU A 304 12.25 15.20 -19.98
N LEU A 305 11.95 14.49 -21.07
CA LEU A 305 12.33 13.11 -21.25
C LEU A 305 13.84 13.13 -21.51
N PRO A 306 14.66 12.51 -20.65
CA PRO A 306 16.07 12.34 -20.94
C PRO A 306 16.20 11.65 -22.31
N GLN A 307 17.03 12.21 -23.19
CA GLN A 307 17.39 11.56 -24.46
C GLN A 307 18.34 10.39 -24.26
#